data_AF-A0A432VVU9-F1
#
_entry.id   AF-A0A432VVU9-F1
#
_cell.length_a   1.000
_cell.length_b   1.000
_cell.length_c   1.000
_cell.angle_alpha   90.00
_cell.angle_beta   90.00
_cell.angle_gamma   90.00
#
_symmetry.space_group_name_H-M   'P 1'
#
loop_
_entity.id
_entity.type
_entity.pdbx_description
1 polymer ?
#
loop_
_entity_poly.entity_id
_entity_poly.type
_entity_poly.pdbx_seq_one_letter_code
_entity_poly.pdbx_strand_id
1 'polypeptide(L)'
;MKYVIVIGQVIFVAIWVFLLGGLVFADGKSQVALFALLLMILSLLHVLQVFIFYSAFHQPLKDKGLPVSGKEYLAIFLFGVIGWLMALQKRNQLGGKPTNPS
;
A
#
# COMPACT_ATOMS: atom_id res chain seq x y z
N MET A 1 -7.78 -14.80 7.34
CA MET A 1 -7.41 -13.77 6.33
C MET A 1 -7.20 -12.39 6.95
N LYS A 2 -8.18 -11.82 7.67
CA LYS A 2 -8.03 -10.50 8.35
C LYS A 2 -6.79 -10.38 9.25
N TYR A 3 -6.49 -11.41 10.05
CA TYR A 3 -5.33 -11.41 10.94
C TYR A 3 -3.98 -11.41 10.21
N VAL A 4 -3.86 -12.15 9.10
CA VAL A 4 -2.64 -12.19 8.27
C VAL A 4 -2.37 -10.82 7.64
N ILE A 5 -3.43 -10.17 7.16
CA ILE A 5 -3.37 -8.82 6.59
C ILE A 5 -2.88 -7.80 7.64
N VAL A 6 -3.45 -7.84 8.86
CA VAL A 6 -3.07 -6.92 9.95
C VAL A 6 -1.63 -7.16 10.42
N ILE A 7 -1.23 -8.42 10.59
CA ILE A 7 0.15 -8.78 10.96
C ILE A 7 1.13 -8.28 9.89
N GLY A 8 0.82 -8.48 8.61
CA GLY A 8 1.62 -7.96 7.51
C GLY A 8 1.74 -6.43 7.54
N GLN A 9 0.65 -5.70 7.82
CA GLN A 9 0.70 -4.25 8.00
C GLN A 9 1.60 -3.82 9.17
N VAL A 10 1.47 -4.47 10.32
CA VAL A 10 2.25 -4.12 11.53
C VAL A 10 3.74 -4.37 11.30
N ILE A 11 4.11 -5.51 10.71
CA ILE A 11 5.50 -5.82 10.36
C ILE A 11 6.04 -4.79 9.37
N PHE A 12 5.24 -4.42 8.37
CA PHE A 12 5.68 -3.49 7.34
C PHE A 12 5.88 -2.06 7.87
N VAL A 13 5.01 -1.59 8.76
CA VAL A 13 5.19 -0.32 9.48
C VAL A 13 6.44 -0.38 10.35
N ALA A 14 6.65 -1.47 11.08
CA ALA A 14 7.85 -1.65 11.89
C ALA A 14 9.12 -1.59 11.04
N ILE A 15 9.13 -2.23 9.86
CA ILE A 15 10.23 -2.18 8.89
C ILE A 15 10.47 -0.74 8.42
N TRP A 16 9.42 0.02 8.06
CA TRP A 16 9.54 1.43 7.68
C TRP A 16 10.11 2.31 8.79
N VAL A 17 9.66 2.12 10.04
CA VAL A 17 10.19 2.85 11.20
C VAL A 17 11.65 2.48 11.45
N PHE A 18 12.01 1.21 11.30
CA PHE A 18 13.39 0.75 11.44
C PHE A 18 14.31 1.30 10.35
N LEU A 19 13.81 1.38 9.11
CA LEU A 19 14.48 2.00 7.98
C LEU A 19 14.66 3.52 8.18
N LEU A 20 13.62 4.24 8.59
CA LEU A 20 13.74 5.68 8.83
C LEU A 20 14.61 5.98 10.06
N GLY A 21 14.47 5.20 11.14
CA GLY A 21 15.32 5.30 12.32
C GLY A 21 16.79 5.00 12.02
N GLY A 22 17.04 3.95 11.23
CA GLY A 22 18.38 3.60 10.75
C GLY A 22 19.00 4.69 9.88
N LEU A 23 18.22 5.49 9.16
CA LEU A 23 18.72 6.64 8.40
C LEU A 23 19.04 7.86 9.30
N VAL A 24 18.22 8.10 10.33
CA VAL A 24 18.37 9.25 11.25
C VAL A 24 19.50 9.05 12.26
N PHE A 25 19.71 7.81 12.73
CA PHE A 25 20.65 7.50 13.81
C PHE A 25 21.96 6.84 13.37
N ALA A 26 22.18 6.64 12.06
CA ALA A 26 23.39 5.95 11.61
C ALA A 26 24.62 6.89 11.51
N ASP A 27 25.63 6.59 12.32
CA ASP A 27 26.93 7.29 12.39
C ASP A 27 27.92 6.89 11.26
N GLY A 28 27.63 5.82 10.50
CA GLY A 28 28.54 5.22 9.52
C GLY A 28 28.28 5.64 8.06
N LYS A 29 29.05 6.61 7.54
CA LYS A 29 28.87 7.19 6.18
C LYS A 29 28.73 6.18 5.03
N SER A 30 29.46 5.05 5.06
CA SER A 30 29.42 4.04 3.99
C SER A 30 28.18 3.13 4.04
N GLN A 31 27.75 2.73 5.24
CA GLN A 31 26.55 1.90 5.40
C GLN A 31 25.27 2.70 5.16
N VAL A 32 25.25 3.99 5.57
CA VAL A 32 24.16 4.92 5.31
C VAL A 32 23.90 5.09 3.81
N ALA A 33 24.94 5.17 2.98
CA ALA A 33 24.78 5.35 1.54
C ALA A 33 24.09 4.15 0.86
N LEU A 34 24.51 2.92 1.18
CA LEU A 34 23.87 1.71 0.66
C LEU A 34 22.45 1.56 1.20
N PHE A 35 22.23 1.90 2.47
CA PHE A 35 20.92 1.84 3.10
C PHE A 35 19.95 2.87 2.49
N ALA A 36 20.41 4.10 2.28
CA ALA A 36 19.66 5.15 1.60
C ALA A 36 19.36 4.79 0.14
N LEU A 37 20.31 4.18 -0.57
CA LEU A 37 20.10 3.66 -1.93
C LEU A 37 18.99 2.58 -1.93
N LEU A 38 19.05 1.63 -1.01
CA LEU A 38 18.05 0.57 -0.89
C LEU A 38 16.67 1.15 -0.54
N LEU A 39 16.62 2.14 0.36
CA LEU A 39 15.40 2.83 0.78
C LEU A 39 14.80 3.66 -0.37
N MET A 40 15.65 4.29 -1.20
CA MET A 40 15.25 4.99 -2.41
C MET A 40 14.67 4.03 -3.45
N ILE A 41 15.33 2.90 -3.71
CA ILE A 41 14.84 1.86 -4.63
C ILE A 41 13.50 1.30 -4.13
N LEU A 42 13.41 0.97 -2.84
CA LEU A 42 12.18 0.47 -2.22
C LEU A 42 11.05 1.50 -2.37
N SER A 43 11.33 2.77 -2.08
CA SER A 43 10.34 3.86 -2.24
C SER A 43 9.89 4.01 -3.69
N LEU A 44 10.81 3.94 -4.66
CA LEU A 44 10.47 3.99 -6.09
C LEU A 44 9.60 2.82 -6.52
N LEU A 45 9.89 1.59 -6.07
CA LEU A 45 9.04 0.43 -6.32
C LEU A 45 7.65 0.63 -5.72
N HIS A 46 7.54 1.20 -4.52
CA HIS A 46 6.26 1.48 -3.89
C HIS A 46 5.45 2.55 -4.63
N VAL A 47 6.10 3.61 -5.12
CA VAL A 47 5.45 4.61 -5.99
C VAL A 47 4.97 3.96 -7.28
N LEU A 48 5.81 3.16 -7.93
CA LEU A 48 5.45 2.44 -9.15
C LEU A 48 4.28 1.48 -8.91
N GLN A 49 4.25 0.81 -7.76
CA GLN A 49 3.17 -0.09 -7.38
C GLN A 49 1.85 0.66 -7.19
N VAL A 50 1.87 1.85 -6.58
CA VAL A 50 0.70 2.74 -6.50
C VAL A 50 0.29 3.24 -7.87
N PHE A 51 1.25 3.55 -8.75
CA PHE A 51 0.98 4.00 -10.11
C PHE A 51 0.32 2.91 -10.96
N ILE A 52 0.79 1.66 -10.87
CA ILE A 52 0.17 0.50 -11.51
C ILE A 52 -1.24 0.29 -10.96
N PHE A 53 -1.44 0.42 -9.64
CA PHE A 53 -2.78 0.34 -9.08
C PHE A 53 -3.68 1.48 -9.58
N TYR A 54 -3.16 2.70 -9.65
CA TYR A 54 -3.87 3.84 -10.19
C TYR A 54 -4.26 3.57 -11.66
N SER A 55 -3.34 3.20 -12.53
CA SER A 55 -3.66 2.95 -13.95
C SER A 55 -4.65 1.79 -14.12
N ALA A 56 -4.49 0.70 -13.36
CA ALA A 56 -5.33 -0.49 -13.49
C ALA A 56 -6.71 -0.36 -12.83
N PHE A 57 -6.86 0.41 -11.75
CA PHE A 57 -8.08 0.46 -10.95
C PHE A 57 -8.76 1.84 -10.91
N HIS A 58 -8.10 2.93 -11.32
CA HIS A 58 -8.71 4.25 -11.29
C HIS A 58 -9.92 4.35 -12.21
N GLN A 59 -9.86 3.82 -13.44
CA GLN A 59 -11.04 3.81 -14.34
C GLN A 59 -12.17 2.89 -13.84
N PRO A 60 -11.94 1.61 -13.50
CA PRO A 60 -13.00 0.72 -13.01
C PRO A 60 -13.67 1.19 -11.70
N LEU A 61 -12.93 1.89 -10.84
CA LEU A 61 -13.48 2.44 -9.60
C LEU A 61 -14.27 3.74 -9.83
N LYS A 62 -13.82 4.57 -10.77
CA LYS A 62 -14.53 5.78 -11.20
C LYS A 62 -15.87 5.45 -11.87
N ASP A 63 -15.91 4.39 -12.68
CA ASP A 63 -17.13 3.89 -13.33
C ASP A 63 -18.18 3.35 -12.36
N LYS A 64 -17.76 2.83 -11.19
CA LYS A 64 -18.69 2.34 -10.16
C LYS A 64 -19.14 3.41 -9.17
N GLY A 65 -18.83 4.69 -9.41
CA GLY A 65 -19.20 5.81 -8.55
C GLY A 65 -18.57 5.74 -7.15
N LEU A 66 -17.51 4.95 -6.98
CA LEU A 66 -16.85 4.78 -5.70
C LEU A 66 -15.69 5.79 -5.62
N PRO A 67 -15.77 6.83 -4.77
CA PRO A 67 -14.63 7.71 -4.55
C PRO A 67 -13.54 6.88 -3.90
N VAL A 68 -12.51 6.51 -4.68
CA VAL A 68 -11.30 5.88 -4.16
C VAL A 68 -10.73 6.87 -3.15
N SER A 69 -10.90 6.56 -1.87
CA SER A 69 -10.54 7.50 -0.81
C SER A 69 -9.03 7.60 -0.78
N GLY A 70 -8.47 8.79 -0.52
CA GLY A 70 -7.01 8.95 -0.38
C GLY A 70 -6.37 7.96 0.62
N LYS A 71 -7.16 7.46 1.57
CA LYS A 71 -6.78 6.38 2.51
C LYS A 71 -6.43 5.05 1.83
N GLU A 72 -7.07 4.69 0.72
CA GLU A 72 -6.81 3.45 -0.02
C GLU A 72 -5.50 3.55 -0.81
N TYR A 73 -5.26 4.69 -1.46
CA TYR A 73 -3.96 4.98 -2.08
C TYR A 73 -2.82 4.98 -1.07
N LEU A 74 -3.06 5.59 0.09
CA LEU A 74 -2.09 5.63 1.18
C LEU A 74 -1.84 4.22 1.76
N ALA A 75 -2.88 3.39 1.86
CA ALA A 75 -2.74 1.99 2.25
C ALA A 75 -1.97 1.15 1.21
N ILE A 76 -2.12 1.42 -0.08
CA ILE A 76 -1.38 0.70 -1.13
C ILE A 76 0.07 1.17 -1.18
N PHE A 77 0.31 2.46 -0.95
CA PHE A 77 1.67 2.99 -0.82
C PHE A 77 2.39 2.39 0.39
N LEU A 78 1.74 2.41 1.56
CA LEU A 78 2.34 1.95 2.80
C LEU A 78 2.37 0.42 2.94
N PHE A 79 1.46 -0.31 2.30
CA PHE A 79 1.34 -1.77 2.49
C PHE A 79 1.44 -2.58 1.20
N GLY A 80 1.73 -1.93 0.07
CA GLY A 80 1.93 -2.58 -1.23
C GLY A 80 0.77 -3.49 -1.62
N VAL A 81 1.09 -4.78 -1.79
CA VAL A 81 0.14 -5.82 -2.21
C VAL A 81 -0.97 -6.04 -1.18
N ILE A 82 -0.70 -5.82 0.11
CA ILE A 82 -1.69 -5.98 1.17
C ILE A 82 -2.77 -4.90 1.07
N GLY A 83 -2.37 -3.65 0.81
CA GLY A 83 -3.31 -2.56 0.55
C GLY A 83 -4.17 -2.84 -0.68
N TRP A 84 -3.58 -3.46 -1.70
CA TRP A 84 -4.28 -3.86 -2.91
C TRP A 84 -5.32 -4.97 -2.64
N LEU A 85 -4.95 -6.01 -1.88
CA LEU A 85 -5.87 -7.08 -1.48
C LEU A 85 -7.04 -6.54 -0.64
N MET A 86 -6.80 -5.57 0.26
CA MET A 86 -7.87 -4.88 0.98
C MET A 86 -8.80 -4.10 0.05
N ALA A 87 -8.25 -3.31 -0.89
CA ALA A 87 -9.04 -2.54 -1.85
C ALA A 87 -9.90 -3.47 -2.73
N LEU A 88 -9.34 -4.60 -3.17
CA LEU A 88 -10.07 -5.63 -3.92
C LEU A 88 -11.16 -6.31 -3.07
N GLN A 89 -10.88 -6.65 -1.82
CA GLN A 89 -11.90 -7.20 -0.91
C GLN A 89 -13.06 -6.23 -0.71
N LYS A 90 -12.77 -4.95 -0.50
CA LYS A 90 -13.79 -3.90 -0.34
C LYS A 90 -14.64 -3.75 -1.60
N ARG A 91 -14.01 -3.81 -2.79
CA ARG A 91 -14.72 -3.84 -4.07
C ARG A 91 -15.64 -5.07 -4.20
N ASN A 92 -15.17 -6.25 -3.80
CA ASN A 92 -15.98 -7.47 -3.86
C ASN A 92 -17.17 -7.44 -2.88
N GLN A 93 -17.02 -6.79 -1.72
CA GLN A 93 -18.13 -6.59 -0.77
C GLN A 93 -19.19 -5.61 -1.31
N LEU A 94 -18.78 -4.60 -2.07
CA LEU A 94 -19.70 -3.62 -2.68
C LEU A 94 -20.37 -4.12 -3.96
N GLY A 95 -19.70 -4.99 -4.72
CA GLY A 95 -20.27 -5.68 -5.90
C GLY A 95 -21.15 -6.88 -5.57
N GLY A 96 -21.27 -7.25 -4.29
CA GLY A 96 -22.00 -8.43 -3.81
C GLY A 96 -23.34 -8.12 -3.14
N LYS A 97 -23.87 -6.89 -3.25
CA LYS A 97 -25.25 -6.62 -2.82
C LYS A 97 -26.19 -7.10 -3.93
N PRO A 98 -26.95 -8.22 -3.76
CA PRO A 98 -28.02 -8.52 -4.69
C PRO A 98 -28.98 -7.34 -4.65
N THR A 99 -29.15 -6.67 -5.78
CA THR A 99 -30.32 -5.81 -6.00
C THR A 99 -31.51 -6.76 -5.99
N ASN A 100 -32.11 -6.96 -4.81
CA ASN A 100 -33.39 -7.63 -4.68
C ASN A 100 -34.40 -6.78 -5.48
N PRO A 101 -35.00 -7.31 -6.56
CA PRO A 101 -36.16 -6.67 -7.16
C PRO A 101 -37.35 -7.03 -6.27
N SER A 102 -37.79 -6.07 -5.46
CA SER A 102 -39.08 -6.11 -4.76
C SER A 102 -39.82 -4.82 -5.06
#